data_AF-A0A4Q4SC33-F1
#
_entry.id   AF-A0A4Q4SC33-F1
#
_cell.length_a   1.000
_cell.length_b   1.000
_cell.length_c   1.000
_cell.angle_alpha   90.00
_cell.angle_beta   90.00
_cell.angle_gamma   90.00
#
_symmetry.space_group_name_H-M   'P 1'
#
loop_
_entity.id
_entity.type
_entity.pdbx_description
1 polymer ?
#
loop_
_entity_poly.entity_id
_entity_poly.type
_entity_poly.pdbx_seq_one_letter_code
_entity_poly.pdbx_strand_id
1 'polypeptide(L)'
;MALPLGIFLGGCVVAIPVVTGVAQGVEHQKKQNEEAANESRMWKFNCLVACDDPDPIAKEEVNNGILVVRHDKVWVVPRDADNKPMWPDGVDGEGREPLHPFAGFYIAYPDEDRCPPERGLVSTISDDPPMLNWIYCDRETYELRYSNRTGSIVHHVGVWDWTEDETHLTFDGWEGFMAIDEWDGADEDPDTPWGKEGLRWAVYFDKDDNGLKGRHKGRDMFEISLKRRIQSAEEQLKQNEAAEKKMQVKSRGGLSTQFAAPQKERDKEWEKKFGEKARQELEKKLAKDKEEGQGPEWARGDVGKES
;
A
#
# COMPACT_ATOMS: atom_id res chain seq x y z
N MET A 1 16.13 62.78 7.01
CA MET A 1 15.97 61.44 7.61
C MET A 1 14.76 60.80 6.95
N ALA A 2 15.02 59.92 5.99
CA ALA A 2 14.02 59.24 5.17
C ALA A 2 14.09 57.74 5.48
N LEU A 3 12.97 57.16 5.90
CA LEU A 3 12.78 55.72 6.05
C LEU A 3 12.03 55.22 4.81
N PRO A 4 12.55 54.23 4.06
CA PRO A 4 11.89 53.73 2.86
C PRO A 4 10.79 52.74 3.22
N LEU A 5 9.58 52.97 2.70
CA LEU A 5 8.53 51.95 2.56
C LEU A 5 9.00 50.92 1.53
N GLY A 6 9.29 49.70 1.98
CA GLY A 6 9.47 48.53 1.12
C GLY A 6 8.13 47.86 0.82
N ILE A 7 7.78 47.80 -0.46
CA ILE A 7 6.67 47.04 -1.02
C ILE A 7 7.01 45.55 -0.89
N PHE A 8 6.24 44.79 -0.11
CA PHE A 8 6.29 43.32 -0.14
C PHE A 8 5.43 42.82 -1.31
N LEU A 9 6.09 42.46 -2.41
CA LEU A 9 5.60 41.54 -3.42
C LEU A 9 5.59 40.12 -2.86
N GLY A 10 4.55 39.33 -3.17
CA GLY A 10 4.61 37.86 -3.12
C GLY A 10 3.90 37.19 -1.95
N GLY A 11 2.57 37.29 -1.90
CA GLY A 11 1.75 36.29 -1.20
C GLY A 11 1.48 35.11 -2.13
N CYS A 12 2.43 34.17 -2.25
CA CYS A 12 2.13 32.84 -2.76
C CYS A 12 1.04 32.24 -1.86
N VAL A 13 -0.14 31.96 -2.42
CA VAL A 13 -1.08 31.04 -1.81
C VAL A 13 -0.33 29.72 -1.68
N VAL A 14 -0.07 29.34 -0.44
CA VAL A 14 0.60 28.10 -0.07
C VAL A 14 -0.27 26.99 -0.61
N ALA A 15 0.20 26.37 -1.70
CA ALA A 15 -0.27 25.07 -2.11
C ALA A 15 -0.25 24.16 -0.88
N ILE A 16 -1.30 23.35 -0.75
CA ILE A 16 -1.40 22.17 0.10
C ILE A 16 0.00 21.63 0.42
N PRO A 17 0.38 21.40 1.68
CA PRO A 17 1.66 20.77 2.00
C PRO A 17 1.64 19.33 1.45
N VAL A 18 1.99 19.20 0.18
CA VAL A 18 2.43 17.95 -0.41
C VAL A 18 3.73 17.62 0.31
N VAL A 19 3.71 16.49 1.01
CA VAL A 19 4.82 15.98 1.82
C VAL A 19 6.15 16.17 1.08
N THR A 20 6.93 17.12 1.56
CA THR A 20 8.33 17.34 1.17
C THR A 20 9.16 16.18 1.72
N GLY A 21 9.56 15.29 0.82
CA GLY A 21 10.44 14.17 1.18
C GLY A 21 10.95 13.32 0.03
N VAL A 22 10.98 13.81 -1.22
CA VAL A 22 11.67 13.12 -2.32
C VAL A 22 12.25 14.13 -3.31
N ALA A 23 13.32 14.83 -2.92
CA ALA A 23 14.06 15.69 -3.83
C ALA A 23 15.52 15.87 -3.39
N GLN A 24 16.29 14.79 -3.38
CA GLN A 24 17.75 14.84 -3.53
C GLN A 24 18.24 13.43 -3.92
N GLY A 25 18.71 13.26 -5.16
CA GLY A 25 19.23 11.97 -5.63
C GLY A 25 19.07 11.65 -7.12
N VAL A 26 18.74 12.61 -8.00
CA VAL A 26 18.33 12.33 -9.39
C VAL A 26 19.47 11.80 -10.30
N GLU A 27 20.73 11.77 -9.85
CA GLU A 27 21.84 11.23 -10.67
C GLU A 27 22.38 9.86 -10.25
N HIS A 28 22.25 9.45 -8.97
CA HIS A 28 22.59 8.09 -8.54
C HIS A 28 21.45 7.08 -8.74
N GLN A 29 20.22 7.59 -8.94
CA GLN A 29 19.02 6.79 -9.16
C GLN A 29 19.07 5.97 -10.44
N LYS A 30 19.82 6.39 -11.47
CA LYS A 30 19.89 5.65 -12.76
C LYS A 30 20.55 4.28 -12.66
N LYS A 31 21.41 4.03 -11.66
CA LYS A 31 22.07 2.73 -11.47
C LYS A 31 21.30 1.82 -10.49
N GLN A 32 20.55 2.39 -9.54
CA GLN A 32 19.53 1.66 -8.78
C GLN A 32 18.28 1.35 -9.62
N ASN A 33 18.08 2.05 -10.74
CA ASN A 33 16.93 1.85 -11.63
C ASN A 33 16.95 0.52 -12.39
N GLU A 34 18.06 -0.23 -12.38
CA GLU A 34 18.10 -1.60 -12.92
C GLU A 34 17.41 -2.60 -11.97
N GLU A 35 17.37 -2.36 -10.66
CA GLU A 35 16.51 -3.11 -9.72
C GLU A 35 15.08 -2.59 -9.67
N ALA A 36 14.87 -1.32 -10.04
CA ALA A 36 13.55 -0.75 -10.32
C ALA A 36 12.99 -1.18 -11.69
N ALA A 37 13.70 -2.03 -12.45
CA ALA A 37 13.26 -2.55 -13.74
C ALA A 37 12.11 -3.57 -13.64
N ASN A 38 11.68 -3.95 -12.44
CA ASN A 38 10.48 -4.76 -12.24
C ASN A 38 9.29 -3.85 -11.89
N GLU A 39 8.59 -3.33 -12.91
CA GLU A 39 7.34 -2.56 -12.75
C GLU A 39 6.32 -3.28 -11.84
N SER A 40 6.39 -4.61 -11.77
CA SER A 40 5.57 -5.47 -10.91
C SER A 40 5.74 -5.20 -9.41
N ARG A 41 6.89 -4.66 -8.97
CA ARG A 41 7.16 -4.35 -7.55
C ARG A 41 6.38 -3.14 -7.04
N MET A 42 5.97 -2.25 -7.95
CA MET A 42 5.15 -1.08 -7.63
C MET A 42 3.65 -1.36 -7.67
N TRP A 43 3.23 -2.55 -8.09
CA TRP A 43 1.82 -2.92 -8.08
C TRP A 43 1.33 -3.08 -6.65
N LYS A 44 0.28 -2.32 -6.32
CA LYS A 44 -0.39 -2.45 -5.03
C LYS A 44 -1.03 -3.83 -4.93
N PHE A 45 -0.81 -4.49 -3.81
CA PHE A 45 -1.40 -5.78 -3.52
C PHE A 45 -2.01 -5.79 -2.11
N ASN A 46 -3.07 -6.56 -1.96
CA ASN A 46 -3.56 -6.96 -0.66
C ASN A 46 -2.86 -8.24 -0.21
N CYS A 47 -2.78 -8.43 1.10
CA CYS A 47 -2.18 -9.63 1.66
C CYS A 47 -3.26 -10.50 2.29
N LEU A 48 -3.37 -11.71 1.78
CA LEU A 48 -4.32 -12.72 2.20
C LEU A 48 -3.61 -13.71 3.12
N VAL A 49 -4.31 -14.20 4.13
CA VAL A 49 -3.74 -15.11 5.12
C VAL A 49 -4.23 -16.52 4.84
N ALA A 50 -3.30 -17.47 4.79
CA ALA A 50 -3.57 -18.90 4.79
C ALA A 50 -2.93 -19.52 6.04
N CYS A 51 -3.65 -20.44 6.67
CA CYS A 51 -3.14 -21.20 7.81
C CYS A 51 -3.52 -22.66 7.61
N ASP A 52 -2.53 -23.54 7.64
CA ASP A 52 -2.68 -24.99 7.42
C ASP A 52 -2.73 -25.80 8.74
N ASP A 53 -2.83 -25.11 9.88
CA ASP A 53 -2.88 -25.77 11.18
C ASP A 53 -4.17 -26.60 11.36
N PRO A 54 -4.09 -27.83 11.92
CA PRO A 54 -5.26 -28.65 12.15
C PRO A 54 -6.26 -28.07 13.17
N ASP A 55 -5.85 -27.13 14.02
CA ASP A 55 -6.68 -26.53 15.06
C ASP A 55 -7.96 -25.89 14.51
N PRO A 56 -9.15 -26.17 15.08
CA PRO A 56 -10.39 -25.51 14.70
C PRO A 56 -10.33 -23.98 14.75
N ILE A 57 -9.68 -23.40 15.76
CA ILE A 57 -9.56 -21.95 15.93
C ILE A 57 -8.80 -21.35 14.75
N ALA A 58 -7.68 -21.97 14.38
CA ALA A 58 -6.90 -21.55 13.22
C ALA A 58 -7.72 -21.61 11.92
N LYS A 59 -8.53 -22.66 11.74
CA LYS A 59 -9.35 -22.83 10.53
C LYS A 59 -10.51 -21.87 10.42
N GLU A 60 -11.13 -21.52 11.55
CA GLU A 60 -12.33 -20.68 11.58
C GLU A 60 -11.98 -19.19 11.64
N GLU A 61 -10.98 -18.81 12.42
CA GLU A 61 -10.68 -17.38 12.69
C GLU A 61 -9.48 -16.83 11.91
N VAL A 62 -8.44 -17.64 11.66
CA VAL A 62 -7.18 -17.17 11.06
C VAL A 62 -7.10 -17.49 9.57
N ASN A 63 -7.47 -18.70 9.20
CA ASN A 63 -7.46 -19.15 7.82
C ASN A 63 -8.50 -18.36 7.00
N ASN A 64 -8.22 -18.18 5.72
CA ASN A 64 -9.03 -17.33 4.84
C ASN A 64 -9.14 -15.87 5.33
N GLY A 65 -8.17 -15.40 6.13
CA GLY A 65 -8.11 -14.02 6.59
C GLY A 65 -7.54 -13.04 5.58
N ILE A 66 -7.60 -11.76 5.91
CA ILE A 66 -6.92 -10.66 5.21
C ILE A 66 -6.17 -9.79 6.22
N LEU A 67 -5.02 -9.26 5.81
CA LEU A 67 -4.29 -8.32 6.65
C LEU A 67 -4.95 -6.95 6.66
N VAL A 68 -5.07 -6.36 7.85
CA VAL A 68 -5.49 -4.97 8.05
C VAL A 68 -4.47 -4.24 8.90
N VAL A 69 -4.35 -2.93 8.68
CA VAL A 69 -3.45 -2.06 9.45
C VAL A 69 -4.28 -1.19 10.39
N ARG A 70 -4.06 -1.34 11.71
CA ARG A 70 -4.78 -0.57 12.73
C ARG A 70 -4.03 -0.57 14.05
N HIS A 71 -4.16 0.50 14.84
CA HIS A 71 -3.48 0.65 16.15
C HIS A 71 -1.96 0.39 16.09
N ASP A 72 -1.30 0.90 15.05
CA ASP A 72 0.15 0.77 14.81
C ASP A 72 0.65 -0.68 14.61
N LYS A 73 -0.27 -1.64 14.48
CA LYS A 73 -0.01 -3.06 14.26
C LYS A 73 -0.68 -3.58 12.99
N VAL A 74 -0.23 -4.75 12.55
CA VAL A 74 -0.84 -5.53 11.48
C VAL A 74 -1.67 -6.66 12.10
N TRP A 75 -2.94 -6.75 11.71
CA TRP A 75 -3.90 -7.71 12.24
C TRP A 75 -4.42 -8.63 11.15
N VAL A 76 -4.82 -9.84 11.53
CA VAL A 76 -5.60 -10.76 10.71
C VAL A 76 -7.07 -10.61 11.06
N VAL A 77 -7.91 -10.41 10.04
CA VAL A 77 -9.37 -10.37 10.19
C VAL A 77 -10.03 -11.27 9.15
N PRO A 78 -11.25 -11.77 9.40
CA PRO A 78 -12.00 -12.51 8.41
C PRO A 78 -12.28 -11.65 7.18
N ARG A 79 -12.45 -12.30 6.02
CA ARG A 79 -12.75 -11.63 4.75
C ARG A 79 -13.99 -12.19 4.07
N ASP A 80 -14.66 -11.36 3.28
CA ASP A 80 -15.81 -11.77 2.47
C ASP A 80 -15.38 -12.50 1.17
N ALA A 81 -16.36 -12.93 0.37
CA ALA A 81 -16.11 -13.57 -0.93
C ALA A 81 -15.42 -12.64 -1.96
N ASP A 82 -15.54 -11.32 -1.79
CA ASP A 82 -14.86 -10.30 -2.60
C ASP A 82 -13.45 -9.98 -2.07
N ASN A 83 -13.04 -10.61 -0.96
CA ASN A 83 -11.83 -10.38 -0.17
C ASN A 83 -11.73 -8.97 0.43
N LYS A 84 -12.84 -8.41 0.89
CA LYS A 84 -12.86 -7.22 1.73
C LYS A 84 -12.78 -7.64 3.20
N PRO A 85 -12.11 -6.83 4.04
CA PRO A 85 -12.05 -7.10 5.47
C PRO A 85 -13.45 -6.99 6.07
N MET A 86 -13.80 -7.97 6.91
CA MET A 86 -15.01 -7.97 7.72
C MET A 86 -14.63 -7.76 9.18
N TRP A 87 -15.54 -7.18 9.93
CA TRP A 87 -15.40 -7.14 11.38
C TRP A 87 -15.53 -8.57 11.93
N PRO A 88 -14.73 -8.94 12.96
CA PRO A 88 -14.87 -10.21 13.65
C PRO A 88 -16.27 -10.41 14.23
N ASP A 89 -16.68 -11.66 14.37
CA ASP A 89 -18.01 -12.03 14.84
C ASP A 89 -18.32 -11.43 16.21
N GLY A 90 -19.56 -10.94 16.39
CA GLY A 90 -20.00 -10.29 17.63
C GLY A 90 -19.67 -8.80 17.73
N VAL A 91 -18.96 -8.23 16.75
CA VAL A 91 -18.67 -6.79 16.69
C VAL A 91 -19.36 -6.13 15.50
N ASP A 92 -20.42 -5.37 15.78
CA ASP A 92 -21.03 -4.51 14.79
C ASP A 92 -20.10 -3.30 14.55
N GLY A 93 -19.53 -3.21 13.34
CA GLY A 93 -18.72 -2.07 12.89
C GLY A 93 -19.49 -0.74 12.82
N GLU A 94 -20.76 -0.70 13.23
CA GLU A 94 -21.61 0.48 13.20
C GLU A 94 -21.04 1.59 14.08
N GLY A 95 -20.82 2.77 13.48
CA GLY A 95 -20.26 3.93 14.17
C GLY A 95 -18.73 3.92 14.32
N ARG A 96 -18.03 2.91 13.78
CA ARG A 96 -16.56 2.80 13.81
C ARG A 96 -15.95 3.16 12.46
N GLU A 97 -14.69 3.58 12.47
CA GLU A 97 -13.94 3.76 11.23
C GLU A 97 -13.80 2.41 10.51
N PRO A 98 -13.99 2.33 9.18
CA PRO A 98 -13.81 1.08 8.43
C PRO A 98 -12.44 0.45 8.64
N LEU A 99 -12.36 -0.88 8.60
CA LEU A 99 -11.08 -1.59 8.59
C LEU A 99 -10.32 -1.25 7.30
N HIS A 100 -9.09 -0.76 7.45
CA HIS A 100 -8.23 -0.43 6.32
C HIS A 100 -7.45 -1.68 5.90
N PRO A 101 -7.76 -2.31 4.76
CA PRO A 101 -7.04 -3.47 4.30
C PRO A 101 -5.60 -3.08 3.97
N PHE A 102 -4.67 -3.96 4.32
CA PHE A 102 -3.29 -3.84 3.90
C PHE A 102 -3.25 -3.70 2.38
N ALA A 103 -2.66 -2.61 1.88
CA ALA A 103 -2.50 -2.33 0.46
C ALA A 103 -1.06 -1.87 0.21
N GLY A 104 -0.18 -2.85 0.07
CA GLY A 104 1.26 -2.64 0.05
C GLY A 104 1.89 -2.73 -1.33
N PHE A 105 3.09 -2.15 -1.44
CA PHE A 105 3.99 -2.29 -2.59
C PHE A 105 5.43 -2.12 -2.11
N TYR A 106 6.39 -2.57 -2.93
CA TYR A 106 7.80 -2.59 -2.55
C TYR A 106 8.53 -1.38 -3.10
N ILE A 107 9.36 -0.78 -2.26
CA ILE A 107 10.31 0.26 -2.66
C ILE A 107 11.62 0.11 -1.88
N ALA A 108 12.71 0.67 -2.41
CA ALA A 108 13.96 0.73 -1.66
C ALA A 108 13.75 1.50 -0.35
N TYR A 109 14.20 0.93 0.77
CA TYR A 109 14.11 1.62 2.05
C TYR A 109 15.13 2.77 2.05
N PRO A 110 14.72 4.01 2.40
CA PRO A 110 15.62 5.15 2.40
C PRO A 110 16.54 5.08 3.63
N ASP A 111 17.62 4.31 3.55
CA ASP A 111 18.65 4.24 4.59
C ASP A 111 20.01 4.10 3.92
N GLU A 112 20.81 5.15 3.99
CA GLU A 112 22.15 5.18 3.40
C GLU A 112 23.19 4.48 4.29
N ASP A 113 22.88 4.29 5.58
CA ASP A 113 23.79 3.64 6.52
C ASP A 113 23.77 2.11 6.37
N ARG A 114 22.68 1.56 5.81
CA ARG A 114 22.54 0.12 5.53
C ARG A 114 23.20 -0.25 4.21
N CYS A 115 24.17 -1.16 4.29
CA CYS A 115 24.86 -1.70 3.13
C CYS A 115 24.84 -3.24 3.20
N PRO A 116 24.19 -3.95 2.26
CA PRO A 116 23.54 -3.41 1.04
C PRO A 116 22.22 -2.66 1.33
N PRO A 117 21.75 -1.80 0.40
CA PRO A 117 20.42 -1.20 0.49
C PRO A 117 19.34 -2.27 0.61
N GLU A 118 18.50 -2.14 1.63
CA GLU A 118 17.43 -3.11 1.90
C GLU A 118 16.14 -2.70 1.18
N ARG A 119 15.37 -3.70 0.74
CA ARG A 119 14.03 -3.48 0.20
C ARG A 119 13.03 -3.38 1.34
N GLY A 120 12.25 -2.31 1.34
CA GLY A 120 11.18 -2.09 2.29
C GLY A 120 9.80 -2.39 1.69
N LEU A 121 8.84 -2.61 2.57
CA LEU A 121 7.43 -2.74 2.25
C LEU A 121 6.69 -1.51 2.78
N VAL A 122 5.93 -0.84 1.91
CA VAL A 122 5.09 0.31 2.27
C VAL A 122 3.65 -0.07 2.09
N SER A 123 2.77 0.38 2.99
CA SER A 123 1.33 0.19 2.90
C SER A 123 0.59 1.51 3.08
N THR A 124 -0.58 1.63 2.46
CA THR A 124 -1.53 2.69 2.83
C THR A 124 -2.13 2.38 4.20
N ILE A 125 -2.26 3.41 5.05
CA ILE A 125 -2.87 3.30 6.39
C ILE A 125 -4.19 4.06 6.53
N SER A 126 -4.47 4.94 5.58
CA SER A 126 -5.70 5.71 5.50
C SER A 126 -6.01 5.95 4.03
N ASP A 127 -7.28 5.94 3.66
CA ASP A 127 -7.73 6.29 2.32
C ASP A 127 -7.79 7.81 2.11
N ASP A 128 -8.03 8.59 3.16
CA ASP A 128 -8.30 10.03 3.05
C ASP A 128 -7.93 10.82 4.34
N PRO A 129 -6.77 11.51 4.35
CA PRO A 129 -5.79 11.60 3.27
C PRO A 129 -4.99 10.30 3.12
N PRO A 130 -4.57 9.94 1.89
CA PRO A 130 -3.74 8.75 1.68
C PRO A 130 -2.40 8.93 2.37
N MET A 131 -2.19 8.16 3.43
CA MET A 131 -0.95 8.14 4.19
C MET A 131 -0.24 6.79 3.98
N LEU A 132 1.07 6.86 3.78
CA LEU A 132 1.93 5.70 3.55
C LEU A 132 2.85 5.52 4.75
N ASN A 133 2.91 4.30 5.29
CA ASN A 133 3.83 3.91 6.33
C ASN A 133 4.61 2.66 5.93
N TRP A 134 5.82 2.53 6.46
CA TRP A 134 6.67 1.37 6.31
C TRP A 134 6.21 0.27 7.24
N ILE A 135 6.13 -0.95 6.71
CA ILE A 135 5.97 -2.14 7.53
C ILE A 135 7.34 -2.63 7.98
N TYR A 136 7.45 -2.93 9.25
CA TYR A 136 8.68 -3.44 9.84
C TYR A 136 8.35 -4.43 10.95
N CYS A 137 9.32 -5.28 11.25
CA CYS A 137 9.31 -6.15 12.41
C CYS A 137 9.98 -5.44 13.58
N ASP A 138 9.25 -5.28 14.69
CA ASP A 138 9.77 -4.69 15.90
C ASP A 138 10.93 -5.55 16.45
N ARG A 139 12.11 -4.95 16.62
CA ARG A 139 13.31 -5.69 17.07
C ARG A 139 13.17 -6.34 18.47
N GLU A 140 12.28 -5.83 19.32
CA GLU A 140 12.15 -6.26 20.72
C GLU A 140 11.02 -7.28 20.86
N THR A 141 9.86 -7.03 20.26
CA THR A 141 8.69 -7.90 20.38
C THR A 141 8.45 -8.82 19.20
N TYR A 142 9.12 -8.58 18.06
CA TYR A 142 8.90 -9.28 16.80
C TYR A 142 7.48 -9.14 16.20
N GLU A 143 6.74 -8.13 16.67
CA GLU A 143 5.47 -7.72 16.09
C GLU A 143 5.66 -7.05 14.74
N LEU A 144 4.77 -7.32 13.79
CA LEU A 144 4.66 -6.53 12.58
C LEU A 144 3.89 -5.25 12.86
N ARG A 145 4.61 -4.14 12.72
CA ARG A 145 4.12 -2.79 12.98
C ARG A 145 4.29 -1.92 11.76
N TYR A 146 3.65 -0.76 11.80
CA TYR A 146 3.80 0.23 10.75
C TYR A 146 4.12 1.62 11.33
N SER A 147 4.99 2.37 10.67
CA SER A 147 5.31 3.74 11.06
C SER A 147 5.97 4.52 9.92
N ASN A 148 6.23 5.80 10.15
CA ASN A 148 7.05 6.60 9.26
C ASN A 148 8.52 6.13 9.32
N ARG A 149 9.38 6.71 8.48
CA ARG A 149 10.82 6.37 8.42
C ARG A 149 11.51 6.50 9.78
N THR A 150 11.24 7.58 10.51
CA THR A 150 11.90 7.85 11.81
C THR A 150 11.53 6.80 12.86
N GLY A 151 10.29 6.30 12.83
CA GLY A 151 9.85 5.22 13.69
C GLY A 151 10.41 3.86 13.26
N SER A 152 10.45 3.56 11.96
CA SER A 152 10.84 2.24 11.47
C SER A 152 12.36 1.99 11.46
N ILE A 153 13.20 3.03 11.31
CA ILE A 153 14.64 2.89 11.06
C ILE A 153 15.42 2.14 12.15
N VAL A 154 14.93 2.19 13.40
CA VAL A 154 15.57 1.53 14.54
C VAL A 154 15.23 0.03 14.65
N HIS A 155 14.27 -0.43 13.86
CA HIS A 155 13.77 -1.79 13.87
C HIS A 155 14.26 -2.58 12.65
N HIS A 156 13.70 -3.77 12.47
CA HIS A 156 14.04 -4.65 11.36
C HIS A 156 13.09 -4.38 10.20
N VAL A 157 13.56 -3.69 9.16
CA VAL A 157 12.69 -3.17 8.08
C VAL A 157 12.77 -4.00 6.82
N GLY A 158 13.74 -4.89 6.69
CA GLY A 158 13.96 -5.66 5.48
C GLY A 158 15.02 -6.74 5.70
N VAL A 159 15.17 -7.64 4.74
CA VAL A 159 14.73 -7.48 3.33
C VAL A 159 13.32 -8.05 3.08
N TRP A 160 12.41 -7.23 2.57
CA TRP A 160 11.10 -7.70 2.07
C TRP A 160 11.20 -8.17 0.62
N ASP A 161 10.65 -9.35 0.34
CA ASP A 161 10.54 -9.87 -1.01
C ASP A 161 9.27 -10.74 -1.16
N TRP A 162 9.24 -11.54 -2.21
CA TRP A 162 8.29 -12.60 -2.42
C TRP A 162 8.98 -13.94 -2.65
N THR A 163 8.22 -15.03 -2.59
CA THR A 163 8.65 -16.37 -3.00
C THR A 163 8.96 -16.43 -4.50
N GLU A 164 9.71 -17.44 -4.96
CA GLU A 164 10.15 -17.52 -6.38
C GLU A 164 8.99 -17.48 -7.41
N ASP A 165 7.79 -17.91 -7.01
CA ASP A 165 6.57 -17.87 -7.82
C ASP A 165 5.80 -16.53 -7.72
N GLU A 166 6.36 -15.55 -7.00
CA GLU A 166 5.82 -14.22 -6.72
C GLU A 166 4.51 -14.19 -5.92
N THR A 167 4.06 -15.34 -5.40
CA THR A 167 2.73 -15.46 -4.80
C THR A 167 2.68 -15.15 -3.32
N HIS A 168 3.72 -15.47 -2.55
CA HIS A 168 3.74 -15.24 -1.10
C HIS A 168 4.77 -14.18 -0.70
N LEU A 169 4.54 -13.51 0.42
CA LEU A 169 5.47 -12.55 1.01
C LEU A 169 6.59 -13.28 1.73
N THR A 170 7.80 -12.76 1.61
CA THR A 170 8.94 -13.20 2.40
C THR A 170 9.56 -12.00 3.12
N PHE A 171 10.12 -12.27 4.28
CA PHE A 171 10.88 -11.31 5.06
C PHE A 171 12.19 -11.97 5.48
N ASP A 172 13.31 -11.30 5.23
CA ASP A 172 14.66 -11.88 5.31
C ASP A 172 14.85 -13.17 4.50
N GLY A 173 14.10 -13.30 3.39
CA GLY A 173 14.25 -14.41 2.45
C GLY A 173 13.47 -15.68 2.79
N TRP A 174 12.57 -15.66 3.79
CA TRP A 174 11.70 -16.79 4.10
C TRP A 174 10.33 -16.36 4.67
N GLU A 175 9.44 -17.33 4.88
CA GLU A 175 8.02 -17.14 5.26
C GLU A 175 7.75 -17.38 6.75
N GLY A 176 8.52 -16.78 7.66
CA GLY A 176 8.42 -16.99 9.10
C GLY A 176 7.30 -16.23 9.81
N PHE A 177 6.10 -16.11 9.22
CA PHE A 177 5.01 -15.32 9.82
C PHE A 177 4.17 -16.12 10.79
N MET A 178 3.82 -15.50 11.91
CA MET A 178 3.03 -16.10 12.98
C MET A 178 1.83 -15.21 13.31
N ALA A 179 0.63 -15.77 13.44
CA ALA A 179 -0.51 -15.11 14.05
C ALA A 179 -0.55 -15.43 15.54
N ILE A 180 -0.61 -14.42 16.39
CA ILE A 180 -0.67 -14.57 17.85
C ILE A 180 -1.97 -13.99 18.38
N ASP A 181 -2.62 -14.72 19.27
CA ASP A 181 -3.75 -14.24 20.05
C ASP A 181 -3.30 -13.21 21.10
N GLU A 182 -3.69 -11.95 20.92
CA GLU A 182 -3.43 -10.87 21.88
C GLU A 182 -4.39 -10.88 23.07
N TRP A 183 -5.52 -11.59 22.98
CA TRP A 183 -6.55 -11.65 24.02
C TRP A 183 -6.26 -12.72 25.07
N ASP A 184 -5.09 -13.33 25.06
CA ASP A 184 -4.66 -14.36 26.02
C ASP A 184 -5.60 -15.58 26.18
N GLY A 185 -6.43 -15.86 25.16
CA GLY A 185 -7.43 -16.92 25.17
C GLY A 185 -8.74 -16.54 25.88
N ALA A 186 -8.93 -15.27 26.22
CA ALA A 186 -10.21 -14.74 26.68
C ALA A 186 -11.19 -14.53 25.51
N ASP A 187 -12.48 -14.65 25.80
CA ASP A 187 -13.55 -14.43 24.81
C ASP A 187 -13.68 -12.94 24.41
N GLU A 188 -13.24 -12.02 25.27
CA GLU A 188 -13.26 -10.57 25.05
C GLU A 188 -12.09 -9.88 25.79
N ASP A 189 -11.48 -8.87 25.16
CA ASP A 189 -10.50 -7.99 25.80
C ASP A 189 -11.03 -6.54 25.86
N PRO A 190 -11.67 -6.13 26.96
CA PRO A 190 -12.17 -4.77 27.11
C PRO A 190 -11.10 -3.76 27.53
N ASP A 191 -9.88 -4.20 27.85
CA ASP A 191 -8.84 -3.35 28.41
C ASP A 191 -8.08 -2.60 27.32
N THR A 192 -7.89 -3.24 26.17
CA THR A 192 -7.15 -2.66 25.05
C THR A 192 -8.06 -1.97 24.02
N PRO A 193 -7.56 -0.93 23.31
CA PRO A 193 -8.33 -0.30 22.23
C PRO A 193 -8.69 -1.26 21.09
N TRP A 194 -7.81 -2.20 20.78
CA TRP A 194 -8.00 -3.19 19.72
C TRP A 194 -8.93 -4.34 20.17
N GLY A 195 -8.90 -4.73 21.45
CA GLY A 195 -9.80 -5.74 22.00
C GLY A 195 -11.27 -5.29 21.99
N LYS A 196 -11.55 -4.02 22.34
CA LYS A 196 -12.88 -3.39 22.14
C LYS A 196 -13.37 -3.42 20.69
N GLU A 197 -12.41 -3.53 19.77
CA GLU A 197 -12.62 -3.59 18.34
C GLU A 197 -12.74 -5.01 17.77
N GLY A 198 -12.65 -6.04 18.60
CA GLY A 198 -12.70 -7.43 18.14
C GLY A 198 -11.37 -7.92 17.56
N LEU A 199 -10.32 -7.09 17.56
CA LEU A 199 -9.05 -7.44 16.93
C LEU A 199 -8.23 -8.32 17.88
N ARG A 200 -8.20 -9.61 17.55
CA ARG A 200 -7.58 -10.68 18.35
C ARG A 200 -6.21 -11.10 17.81
N TRP A 201 -6.13 -11.35 16.51
CA TRP A 201 -4.97 -11.97 15.86
C TRP A 201 -3.99 -10.94 15.31
N ALA A 202 -2.88 -10.72 16.02
CA ALA A 202 -1.79 -9.85 15.56
C ALA A 202 -0.74 -10.67 14.80
N VAL A 203 -0.12 -10.05 13.79
CA VAL A 203 0.93 -10.69 12.99
C VAL A 203 2.30 -10.43 13.60
N TYR A 204 3.09 -11.48 13.72
CA TYR A 204 4.46 -11.50 14.22
C TYR A 204 5.38 -12.18 13.19
N PHE A 205 6.69 -11.98 13.34
CA PHE A 205 7.70 -12.64 12.52
C PHE A 205 8.71 -13.39 13.38
N ASP A 206 8.86 -14.68 13.13
CA ASP A 206 9.75 -15.56 13.87
C ASP A 206 11.21 -15.42 13.44
N LYS A 207 11.83 -14.28 13.73
CA LYS A 207 13.21 -14.01 13.30
C LYS A 207 14.25 -15.06 13.74
N ASP A 208 14.00 -15.74 14.86
CA ASP A 208 14.93 -16.69 15.46
C ASP A 208 14.67 -18.16 15.04
N ASP A 209 13.72 -18.40 14.12
CA ASP A 209 13.30 -19.73 13.62
C ASP A 209 13.06 -20.74 14.77
N ASN A 210 12.30 -20.29 15.77
CA ASN A 210 12.00 -21.09 16.96
C ASN A 210 10.51 -21.15 17.31
N GLY A 211 9.64 -20.66 16.43
CA GLY A 211 8.20 -20.48 16.66
C GLY A 211 7.92 -19.48 17.77
N LEU A 212 8.73 -18.43 17.90
CA LEU A 212 8.65 -17.41 18.97
C LEU A 212 8.68 -17.99 20.39
N LYS A 213 9.29 -19.18 20.56
CA LYS A 213 9.34 -19.91 21.83
C LYS A 213 9.98 -19.06 22.92
N GLY A 214 9.25 -18.90 24.02
CA GLY A 214 9.73 -18.23 25.22
C GLY A 214 9.41 -16.74 25.32
N ARG A 215 8.89 -16.11 24.26
CA ARG A 215 8.45 -14.70 24.29
C ARG A 215 6.96 -14.55 24.60
N HIS A 216 6.11 -15.38 24.00
CA HIS A 216 4.65 -15.33 24.16
C HIS A 216 4.12 -16.62 24.79
N LYS A 217 4.26 -16.74 26.12
CA LYS A 217 3.84 -17.95 26.84
C LYS A 217 2.33 -17.92 27.09
N GLY A 218 1.66 -19.05 26.85
CA GLY A 218 0.25 -19.24 27.19
C GLY A 218 -0.73 -18.59 26.22
N ARG A 219 -0.28 -18.22 25.02
CA ARG A 219 -1.12 -17.68 23.95
C ARG A 219 -1.17 -18.67 22.80
N ASP A 220 -2.30 -18.68 22.10
CA ASP A 220 -2.44 -19.44 20.87
C ASP A 220 -1.61 -18.76 19.76
N MET A 221 -0.83 -19.56 19.05
CA MET A 221 0.09 -19.11 18.02
C MET A 221 0.01 -20.07 16.85
N PHE A 222 -0.22 -19.52 15.66
CA PHE A 222 -0.35 -20.29 14.44
C PHE A 222 0.62 -19.77 13.38
N GLU A 223 1.30 -20.67 12.70
CA GLU A 223 2.11 -20.31 11.53
C GLU A 223 1.17 -19.95 10.37
N ILE A 224 1.49 -18.85 9.69
CA ILE A 224 0.65 -18.32 8.61
C ILE A 224 1.48 -18.02 7.36
N SER A 225 0.90 -18.30 6.20
CA SER A 225 1.45 -17.93 4.92
C SER A 225 0.73 -16.69 4.40
N LEU A 226 1.50 -15.74 3.88
CA LEU A 226 1.03 -14.44 3.46
C LEU A 226 0.96 -14.36 1.93
N LYS A 227 -0.21 -14.62 1.36
CA LYS A 227 -0.42 -14.64 -0.09
C LYS A 227 -0.75 -13.26 -0.64
N ARG A 228 0.01 -12.82 -1.64
CA ARG A 228 -0.20 -11.57 -2.37
C ARG A 228 -1.35 -11.70 -3.35
N ARG A 229 -2.25 -10.71 -3.34
CA ARG A 229 -3.27 -10.50 -4.37
C ARG A 229 -3.08 -9.12 -4.97
N ILE A 230 -2.60 -9.06 -6.21
CA ILE A 230 -2.45 -7.81 -6.95
C ILE A 230 -3.82 -7.17 -7.13
N GLN A 231 -3.95 -5.89 -6.78
CA GLN A 231 -5.16 -5.12 -7.07
C GLN A 231 -5.21 -4.86 -8.57
N SER A 232 -6.33 -5.23 -9.20
CA SER A 232 -6.52 -4.97 -10.62
C SER A 232 -6.48 -3.46 -10.92
N ALA A 233 -6.10 -3.09 -12.13
CA ALA A 233 -6.07 -1.68 -12.55
C ALA A 233 -7.44 -0.98 -12.38
N GLU A 234 -8.55 -1.71 -12.54
CA GLU A 234 -9.89 -1.21 -12.27
C GLU A 234 -10.15 -0.95 -10.78
N GLU A 235 -9.69 -1.82 -9.89
CA GLU A 235 -9.84 -1.63 -8.44
C GLU A 235 -9.02 -0.42 -7.97
N GLN A 236 -7.80 -0.26 -8.48
CA GLN A 236 -6.97 0.91 -8.20
C GLN A 236 -7.62 2.20 -8.74
N LEU A 237 -8.18 2.17 -9.95
CA LEU A 237 -8.91 3.30 -10.51
C LEU A 237 -10.15 3.65 -9.69
N LYS A 238 -10.96 2.65 -9.30
CA LYS A 238 -12.15 2.85 -8.44
C LYS A 238 -11.79 3.45 -7.08
N GLN A 239 -10.68 3.01 -6.46
CA GLN A 239 -10.19 3.59 -5.21
C GLN A 239 -9.77 5.05 -5.38
N ASN A 240 -9.04 5.36 -6.46
CA ASN A 240 -8.62 6.73 -6.76
C ASN A 240 -9.83 7.64 -7.03
N GLU A 241 -10.80 7.19 -7.84
CA GLU A 241 -12.04 7.93 -8.12
C GLU A 241 -12.88 8.13 -6.85
N ALA A 242 -12.95 7.12 -5.97
CA ALA A 242 -13.65 7.23 -4.70
C ALA A 242 -12.97 8.24 -3.75
N ALA A 243 -11.64 8.25 -3.70
CA ALA A 243 -10.87 9.23 -2.94
C ALA A 243 -11.10 10.66 -3.48
N GLU A 244 -11.03 10.85 -4.79
CA GLU A 244 -11.33 12.15 -5.44
C GLU A 244 -12.76 12.62 -5.18
N LYS A 245 -13.74 11.72 -5.25
CA LYS A 245 -15.15 12.03 -4.95
C LYS A 245 -15.33 12.43 -3.48
N LYS A 246 -14.69 11.73 -2.54
CA LYS A 246 -14.71 12.10 -1.11
C LYS A 246 -14.07 13.48 -0.88
N MET A 247 -12.96 13.78 -1.54
CA MET A 247 -12.33 15.12 -1.51
C MET A 247 -13.26 16.20 -2.06
N GLN A 248 -13.92 15.94 -3.19
CA GLN A 248 -14.87 16.89 -3.79
C GLN A 248 -16.09 17.15 -2.88
N VAL A 249 -16.61 16.12 -2.22
CA VAL A 249 -17.75 16.25 -1.28
C VAL A 249 -17.35 17.01 -0.02
N LYS A 250 -16.16 16.75 0.56
CA LYS A 250 -15.64 17.49 1.72
C LYS A 250 -15.39 18.98 1.43
N SER A 251 -15.00 19.32 0.20
CA SER A 251 -14.88 20.74 -0.24
C SER A 251 -16.22 21.47 -0.35
N ARG A 252 -17.34 20.73 -0.41
CA ARG A 252 -18.69 21.28 -0.59
C ARG A 252 -19.46 21.47 0.73
N GLY A 253 -18.97 20.87 1.82
CA GLY A 253 -19.57 20.93 3.15
C GLY A 253 -18.81 21.86 4.08
N GLY A 254 -19.11 23.16 4.03
CA GLY A 254 -18.72 24.13 5.07
C GLY A 254 -17.53 25.02 4.74
N LEU A 255 -17.69 25.94 3.78
CA LEU A 255 -17.25 27.33 3.92
C LEU A 255 -17.95 28.16 2.84
N SER A 256 -18.83 29.09 3.25
CA SER A 256 -19.38 30.10 2.36
C SER A 256 -18.32 31.16 2.08
N THR A 257 -17.48 30.92 1.08
CA THR A 257 -16.79 32.01 0.37
C THR A 257 -16.94 31.74 -1.11
N GLN A 258 -17.73 32.59 -1.76
CA GLN A 258 -17.81 32.69 -3.21
C GLN A 258 -16.39 32.95 -3.74
N PHE A 259 -15.76 31.94 -4.30
CA PHE A 259 -14.61 32.10 -5.16
C PHE A 259 -14.87 31.26 -6.41
N ALA A 260 -15.54 31.89 -7.38
CA ALA A 260 -15.57 31.36 -8.73
C ALA A 260 -14.14 31.43 -9.27
N ALA A 261 -13.44 30.29 -9.27
CA ALA A 261 -12.25 30.15 -10.09
C ALA A 261 -12.67 30.39 -11.55
N PRO A 262 -11.98 31.25 -12.33
CA PRO A 262 -12.23 31.31 -13.75
C PRO A 262 -11.85 29.95 -14.30
N GLN A 263 -12.86 29.19 -14.71
CA GLN A 263 -12.71 27.99 -15.50
C GLN A 263 -12.09 28.45 -16.82
N LYS A 264 -10.75 28.48 -16.87
CA LYS A 264 -10.02 28.68 -18.11
C LYS A 264 -10.25 27.39 -18.89
N GLU A 265 -11.33 27.39 -19.68
CA GLU A 265 -11.63 26.33 -20.63
C GLU A 265 -10.34 26.00 -21.36
N ARG A 266 -9.89 24.74 -21.29
CA ARG A 266 -8.83 24.24 -22.15
C ARG A 266 -9.32 24.46 -23.57
N ASP A 267 -8.81 25.49 -24.24
CA ASP A 267 -9.26 25.89 -25.57
C ASP A 267 -9.25 24.68 -26.51
N LYS A 268 -10.35 24.48 -27.24
CA LYS A 268 -10.49 23.39 -28.24
C LYS A 268 -9.34 23.36 -29.25
N GLU A 269 -8.66 24.49 -29.44
CA GLU A 269 -7.44 24.62 -30.26
C GLU A 269 -6.23 23.87 -29.66
N TRP A 270 -6.07 23.87 -28.34
CA TRP A 270 -5.00 23.15 -27.66
C TRP A 270 -5.20 21.64 -27.78
N GLU A 271 -6.41 21.14 -27.53
CA GLU A 271 -6.72 19.71 -27.70
C GLU A 271 -6.57 19.25 -29.15
N LYS A 272 -6.95 20.10 -30.11
CA LYS A 272 -6.77 19.80 -31.53
C LYS A 272 -5.28 19.74 -31.90
N LYS A 273 -4.48 20.73 -31.47
CA LYS A 273 -3.05 20.84 -31.82
C LYS A 273 -2.18 19.78 -31.15
N PHE A 274 -2.41 19.48 -29.88
CA PHE A 274 -1.61 18.49 -29.14
C PHE A 274 -2.18 17.08 -29.29
N GLY A 275 -3.49 16.92 -29.48
CA GLY A 275 -4.15 15.65 -29.76
C GLY A 275 -3.85 15.12 -31.17
N GLU A 276 -3.84 15.97 -32.21
CA GLU A 276 -3.42 15.56 -33.56
C GLU A 276 -1.93 15.18 -33.59
N LYS A 277 -1.09 15.93 -32.87
CA LYS A 277 0.35 15.63 -32.81
C LYS A 277 0.62 14.29 -32.12
N ALA A 278 -0.07 14.02 -31.00
CA ALA A 278 0.02 12.73 -30.31
C ALA A 278 -0.50 11.56 -31.18
N ARG A 279 -1.58 11.77 -31.94
CA ARG A 279 -2.10 10.77 -32.90
C ARG A 279 -1.13 10.49 -34.05
N GLN A 280 -0.51 11.52 -34.62
CA GLN A 280 0.48 11.36 -35.69
C GLN A 280 1.76 10.65 -35.21
N GLU A 281 2.20 10.91 -33.97
CA GLU A 281 3.33 10.20 -33.37
C GLU A 281 2.98 8.72 -33.14
N LEU A 282 1.76 8.42 -32.69
CA LEU A 282 1.28 7.05 -32.52
C LEU A 282 1.17 6.31 -33.86
N GLU A 283 0.62 6.94 -34.91
CA GLU A 283 0.50 6.33 -36.24
C GLU A 283 1.88 6.09 -36.88
N LYS A 284 2.84 7.01 -36.72
CA LYS A 284 4.22 6.79 -37.17
C LYS A 284 4.90 5.65 -36.44
N LYS A 285 4.67 5.54 -35.13
CA LYS A 285 5.19 4.44 -34.32
C LYS A 285 4.59 3.12 -34.77
N LEU A 286 3.27 3.05 -34.98
CA LEU A 286 2.60 1.86 -35.49
C LEU A 286 3.04 1.46 -36.91
N ALA A 287 3.29 2.43 -37.79
CA ALA A 287 3.78 2.16 -39.14
C ALA A 287 5.21 1.59 -39.13
N LYS A 288 6.08 2.13 -38.26
CA LYS A 288 7.43 1.63 -38.05
C LYS A 288 7.43 0.22 -37.45
N ASP A 289 6.62 0.01 -36.42
CA ASP A 289 6.41 -1.28 -35.76
C ASP A 289 5.88 -2.35 -36.75
N LYS A 290 5.08 -1.94 -37.74
CA LYS A 290 4.59 -2.81 -38.82
C LYS A 290 5.65 -3.14 -39.87
N GLU A 291 6.54 -2.20 -40.21
CA GLU A 291 7.70 -2.45 -41.10
C GLU A 291 8.76 -3.35 -40.44
N GLU A 292 8.94 -3.21 -39.12
CA GLU A 292 9.91 -3.99 -38.33
C GLU A 292 9.36 -5.34 -37.82
N GLY A 293 8.08 -5.65 -38.11
CA GLY A 293 7.41 -6.88 -37.66
C GLY A 293 7.19 -6.97 -36.15
N GLN A 294 7.40 -5.88 -35.42
CA GLN A 294 7.32 -5.78 -33.96
C GLN A 294 6.19 -4.84 -33.58
N GLY A 295 4.95 -5.34 -33.59
CA GLY A 295 3.77 -4.62 -33.12
C GLY A 295 2.74 -5.58 -32.52
N PRO A 296 1.71 -5.10 -31.81
CA PRO A 296 0.65 -5.95 -31.27
C PRO A 296 -0.09 -6.70 -32.39
N GLU A 297 -0.56 -7.91 -32.10
CA GLU A 297 -1.04 -8.91 -33.09
C GLU A 297 -2.18 -8.41 -33.99
N TRP A 298 -3.06 -7.55 -33.47
CA TRP A 298 -4.14 -6.91 -34.24
C TRP A 298 -3.65 -5.89 -35.29
N ALA A 299 -2.44 -5.34 -35.13
CA ALA A 299 -1.83 -4.40 -36.08
C ALA A 299 -1.05 -5.11 -37.21
N ARG A 300 -0.66 -6.38 -36.99
CA ARG A 300 0.04 -7.23 -37.98
C ARG A 300 -0.90 -7.82 -39.04
N GLY A 301 -2.21 -7.82 -38.79
CA GLY A 301 -3.21 -8.34 -39.74
C GLY A 301 -3.38 -9.86 -39.71
N ASP A 302 -2.87 -10.52 -38.68
CA ASP A 302 -2.91 -11.99 -38.52
C ASP A 302 -4.19 -12.51 -37.86
N VAL A 303 -5.12 -11.62 -37.48
CA VAL A 303 -6.43 -12.02 -36.94
C VAL A 303 -7.35 -12.41 -38.09
N GLY A 304 -7.38 -13.70 -38.44
CA GLY A 304 -8.39 -14.26 -39.35
C GLY A 304 -7.96 -15.37 -40.32
N LYS A 305 -6.89 -16.12 -40.05
CA LYS A 305 -6.61 -17.38 -40.76
C LYS A 305 -6.48 -18.54 -39.79
N GLU A 306 -7.62 -19.00 -39.28
CA GLU A 306 -7.78 -20.37 -38.82
C GLU A 306 -8.49 -21.17 -39.91
N SER A 307 -7.88 -22.32 -40.24
CA SER A 307 -8.36 -23.41 -41.08
C SER A 307 -9.52 -24.17 -40.47
#